data_AF-A0A7H0GGF2-F1
#
_entry.id   AF-A0A7H0GGF2-F1
#
_cell.length_a   1.000
_cell.length_b   1.000
_cell.length_c   1.000
_cell.angle_alpha   90.00
_cell.angle_beta   90.00
_cell.angle_gamma   90.00
#
_symmetry.space_group_name_H-M   'P 1'
#
loop_
_entity.id
_entity.type
_entity.pdbx_description
1 polymer ?
#
loop_
_entity_poly.entity_id
_entity_poly.type
_entity_poly.pdbx_seq_one_letter_code
_entity_poly.pdbx_strand_id
1 'polypeptide(L)'
;MILNQNQKIYLGDRAIQKIIFETMKNTITIVFDCLSIFETENWIPGESKDIENCAVKFMNVTDYEISPKGMMPNDYIVNINISNSFVKITTLGEVYNEKTLALDIVEGFISIKFESYSINS
;
A
#
# COMPACT_ATOMS: atom_id res chain seq x y z
N MET A 1 -6.48 -3.67 15.15
CA MET A 1 -7.77 -3.04 14.81
C MET A 1 -8.33 -3.76 13.60
N ILE A 2 -9.59 -4.21 13.62
CA ILE A 2 -10.22 -4.90 12.49
C ILE A 2 -10.80 -3.81 11.58
N LEU A 3 -10.34 -3.73 10.32
CA LEU A 3 -10.99 -2.87 9.33
C LEU A 3 -12.30 -3.55 8.88
N ASN A 4 -13.37 -2.77 8.81
CA ASN A 4 -14.67 -3.23 8.34
C ASN A 4 -14.75 -3.20 6.80
N GLN A 5 -15.65 -4.00 6.24
CA GLN A 5 -15.97 -3.97 4.80
C GLN A 5 -16.31 -2.53 4.35
N ASN A 6 -15.79 -2.12 3.19
CA ASN A 6 -15.99 -0.82 2.52
C ASN A 6 -15.27 0.40 3.12
N GLN A 7 -14.26 0.24 3.97
CA GLN A 7 -13.44 1.37 4.42
C GLN A 7 -12.47 1.83 3.32
N LYS A 8 -12.58 3.09 2.90
CA LYS A 8 -11.59 3.74 2.03
C LYS A 8 -10.43 4.25 2.89
N ILE A 9 -9.21 4.02 2.42
CA ILE A 9 -7.99 4.45 3.09
C ILE A 9 -7.36 5.53 2.22
N TYR A 10 -7.07 6.70 2.79
CA TYR A 10 -6.53 7.85 2.07
C TYR A 10 -5.15 8.10 2.63
N LEU A 11 -4.16 8.16 1.74
CA LEU A 11 -2.76 8.22 2.12
C LEU A 11 -2.07 9.40 1.46
N GLY A 12 -2.72 10.56 1.46
CA GLY A 12 -2.08 11.82 1.08
C GLY A 12 -0.81 12.04 1.91
N ASP A 13 0.31 12.27 1.23
CA ASP A 13 1.66 12.50 1.78
C ASP A 13 2.23 11.36 2.65
N ARG A 14 1.90 10.11 2.32
CA ARG A 14 2.39 8.91 3.02
C ARG A 14 3.23 8.03 2.09
N ALA A 15 4.33 7.50 2.59
CA ALA A 15 5.26 6.67 1.84
C ALA A 15 5.28 5.20 2.31
N ILE A 16 5.54 4.29 1.36
CA ILE A 16 5.88 2.90 1.69
C ILE A 16 7.30 2.89 2.26
N GLN A 17 7.42 2.57 3.54
CA GLN A 17 8.72 2.45 4.21
C GLN A 17 9.39 1.11 3.88
N LYS A 18 8.60 0.02 3.84
CA LYS A 18 9.13 -1.33 3.64
C LYS A 18 8.06 -2.30 3.15
N ILE A 19 8.47 -3.26 2.32
CA ILE A 19 7.71 -4.49 2.08
C ILE A 19 8.51 -5.70 2.57
N ILE A 20 7.83 -6.62 3.26
CA ILE A 20 8.39 -7.86 3.80
C ILE A 20 7.66 -9.04 3.15
N PHE A 21 8.41 -9.90 2.46
CA PHE A 21 7.92 -11.15 1.90
C PHE A 21 8.34 -12.33 2.80
N GLU A 22 7.37 -13.01 3.42
CA GLU A 22 7.60 -14.27 4.13
C GLU A 22 6.96 -15.41 3.34
N THR A 23 7.67 -15.92 2.33
CA THR A 23 7.14 -16.91 1.37
C THR A 23 6.74 -18.23 2.03
N MET A 24 7.50 -18.72 3.02
CA MET A 24 7.17 -19.96 3.74
C MET A 24 5.85 -19.87 4.54
N LYS A 25 5.38 -18.65 4.82
CA LYS A 25 4.12 -18.40 5.53
C LYS A 25 3.02 -17.87 4.60
N ASN A 26 3.31 -17.72 3.31
CA ASN A 26 2.43 -17.05 2.34
C ASN A 26 1.92 -15.68 2.86
N THR A 27 2.82 -14.87 3.42
CA THR A 27 2.45 -13.54 3.93
C THR A 27 3.27 -12.43 3.31
N ILE A 28 2.61 -11.31 3.02
CA ILE A 28 3.25 -10.06 2.62
C ILE A 28 2.88 -9.01 3.66
N THR A 29 3.86 -8.27 4.16
CA THR A 29 3.62 -7.14 5.07
C THR A 29 4.10 -5.85 4.43
N ILE A 30 3.26 -4.83 4.41
CA ILE A 30 3.62 -3.48 3.95
C ILE A 30 3.63 -2.56 5.16
N VAL A 31 4.73 -1.85 5.34
CA VAL A 31 4.92 -0.85 6.39
C VAL A 31 4.76 0.53 5.79
N PHE A 32 3.85 1.30 6.37
CA PHE A 32 3.52 2.66 5.98
C PHE A 32 4.03 3.60 7.05
N ASP A 33 4.51 4.77 6.66
CA ASP A 33 4.83 5.85 7.60
C ASP A 33 3.59 6.28 8.41
N CYS A 34 2.41 6.31 7.80
CA CYS A 34 1.13 6.40 8.48
C CYS A 34 -0.03 6.04 7.56
N LEU A 35 -1.11 5.56 8.17
CA LEU A 35 -2.35 5.18 7.50
C LEU A 35 -3.52 5.99 8.01
N SER A 36 -4.11 6.83 7.16
CA SER A 36 -5.31 7.59 7.52
C SER A 36 -6.57 6.84 7.04
N ILE A 37 -7.37 6.38 8.01
CA ILE A 37 -8.61 5.63 7.78
C ILE A 37 -9.81 6.55 8.02
N PHE A 38 -10.80 6.53 7.14
CA PHE A 38 -12.04 7.30 7.28
C PHE A 38 -13.25 6.47 6.80
N GLU A 39 -14.42 6.78 7.34
CA GLU A 39 -15.65 6.00 7.11
C GLU A 39 -16.54 6.58 6.00
N THR A 40 -16.16 7.72 5.42
CA THR A 40 -16.95 8.47 4.44
C THR A 40 -16.44 8.26 3.01
N GLU A 41 -17.25 8.61 2.00
CA GLU A 41 -16.85 8.45 0.59
C GLU A 41 -15.70 9.37 0.15
N ASN A 42 -15.56 10.50 0.86
CA ASN A 42 -14.60 11.57 0.60
C ASN A 42 -13.74 11.79 1.85
N TRP A 43 -12.45 12.02 1.65
CA TRP A 43 -11.57 12.41 2.76
C TRP A 43 -11.99 13.79 3.29
N ILE A 44 -12.21 13.90 4.60
CA ILE A 44 -12.54 15.15 5.30
C ILE A 44 -11.39 15.46 6.28
N PRO A 45 -10.76 16.64 6.19
CA PRO A 45 -9.71 17.04 7.13
C PRO A 45 -10.18 16.95 8.58
N GLY A 46 -9.41 16.24 9.43
CA GLY A 46 -9.69 16.13 10.87
C GLY A 46 -10.67 15.03 11.28
N GLU A 47 -11.27 14.31 10.32
CA GLU A 47 -12.14 13.15 10.59
C GLU A 47 -11.45 11.80 10.36
N SER A 48 -10.22 11.81 9.83
CA SER A 48 -9.44 10.59 9.66
C SER A 48 -8.81 10.13 10.96
N LYS A 49 -8.83 8.82 11.18
CA LYS A 49 -8.00 8.17 12.19
C LYS A 49 -6.65 7.84 11.58
N ASP A 50 -5.62 8.52 12.05
CA ASP A 50 -4.24 8.29 11.64
C ASP A 50 -3.61 7.18 12.48
N ILE A 51 -2.97 6.22 11.81
CA ILE A 51 -2.18 5.16 12.41
C ILE A 51 -0.74 5.31 11.92
N GLU A 52 0.10 5.95 12.72
CA GLU A 52 1.52 6.12 12.41
C GLU A 52 2.29 4.80 12.47
N ASN A 53 3.35 4.69 11.67
CA ASN A 53 4.26 3.55 11.57
C ASN A 53 3.55 2.20 11.46
N CYS A 54 2.42 2.17 10.76
CA CYS A 54 1.57 0.99 10.75
C CYS A 54 2.11 -0.09 9.80
N ALA A 55 1.78 -1.34 10.11
CA ALA A 55 2.05 -2.48 9.26
C ALA A 55 0.74 -3.18 8.90
N VAL A 56 0.48 -3.34 7.60
CA VAL A 56 -0.61 -4.17 7.08
C VAL A 56 -0.02 -5.50 6.65
N LYS A 57 -0.39 -6.57 7.35
CA LYS A 57 0.02 -7.94 7.05
C LYS A 57 -1.10 -8.67 6.32
N PHE A 58 -0.83 -9.10 5.09
CA PHE A 58 -1.68 -9.94 4.26
C PHE A 58 -1.31 -11.41 4.48
N MET A 59 -2.30 -12.27 4.67
CA MET A 59 -2.16 -13.68 5.02
C MET A 59 -2.79 -14.58 3.94
N ASN A 60 -2.22 -15.76 3.76
CA ASN A 60 -2.58 -16.71 2.70
C ASN A 60 -2.58 -16.04 1.33
N VAL A 61 -1.49 -15.33 1.04
CA VAL A 61 -1.28 -14.64 -0.24
C VAL A 61 -1.16 -15.69 -1.34
N THR A 62 -1.99 -15.55 -2.37
CA THR A 62 -2.01 -16.47 -3.52
C THR A 62 -1.35 -15.87 -4.75
N ASP A 63 -1.27 -14.54 -4.83
CA ASP A 63 -0.77 -13.81 -5.99
C ASP A 63 -0.33 -12.41 -5.58
N TYR A 64 0.73 -11.89 -6.21
CA TYR A 64 1.14 -10.50 -6.05
C TYR A 64 1.86 -9.97 -7.29
N GLU A 65 1.76 -8.67 -7.51
CA GLU A 65 2.42 -7.96 -8.60
C GLU A 65 2.95 -6.62 -8.11
N ILE A 66 4.15 -6.25 -8.55
CA ILE A 66 4.71 -4.90 -8.42
C ILE A 66 5.12 -4.45 -9.82
N SER A 67 4.60 -3.30 -10.26
CA SER A 67 4.82 -2.80 -11.61
C SER A 67 4.87 -1.27 -11.64
N PRO A 68 5.81 -0.66 -12.40
CA PRO A 68 6.99 -1.29 -13.02
C PRO A 68 7.96 -1.89 -12.00
N LYS A 69 8.85 -2.77 -12.48
CA LYS A 69 9.93 -3.34 -11.67
C LYS A 69 10.89 -2.22 -11.24
N GLY A 70 11.32 -2.25 -9.98
CA GLY A 70 12.29 -1.28 -9.45
C GLY A 70 11.68 -0.10 -8.70
N MET A 71 10.35 0.04 -8.72
CA MET A 71 9.65 0.86 -7.71
C MET A 71 9.85 0.27 -6.31
N MET A 72 9.62 1.06 -5.25
CA MET A 72 9.87 0.83 -3.79
C MET A 72 11.20 1.41 -3.26
N PRO A 73 11.38 1.59 -1.92
CA PRO A 73 10.63 2.36 -0.91
C PRO A 73 10.77 3.88 -1.10
N ASN A 74 9.96 4.68 -0.39
CA ASN A 74 9.79 6.15 -0.52
C ASN A 74 8.89 6.63 -1.66
N ASP A 75 8.32 5.72 -2.46
CA ASP A 75 7.31 6.12 -3.43
C ASP A 75 6.08 6.70 -2.73
N TYR A 76 5.57 7.79 -3.28
CA TYR A 76 4.37 8.46 -2.78
C TYR A 76 3.15 7.61 -3.08
N ILE A 77 2.35 7.33 -2.05
CA ILE A 77 1.11 6.59 -2.25
C ILE A 77 0.04 7.54 -2.76
N VAL A 78 -0.52 7.22 -3.93
CA VAL A 78 -1.62 7.97 -4.52
C VAL A 78 -2.96 7.43 -4.02
N ASN A 79 -3.08 6.12 -3.91
CA ASN A 79 -4.34 5.45 -3.58
C ASN A 79 -4.13 4.04 -3.02
N ILE A 80 -5.01 3.61 -2.11
CA ILE A 80 -5.17 2.20 -1.74
C ILE A 80 -6.62 1.79 -1.92
N ASN A 81 -6.84 0.81 -2.79
CA ASN A 81 -8.10 0.12 -2.92
C ASN A 81 -7.98 -1.26 -2.27
N ILE A 82 -8.62 -1.44 -1.12
CA ILE A 82 -8.67 -2.73 -0.42
C ILE A 82 -10.10 -3.30 -0.46
N SER A 83 -10.19 -4.57 -0.79
CA SER A 83 -11.41 -5.38 -0.81
C SER A 83 -11.19 -6.66 0.00
N ASN A 84 -12.19 -7.55 0.08
CA ASN A 84 -12.13 -8.75 0.94
C ASN A 84 -10.94 -9.67 0.68
N SER A 85 -10.48 -9.76 -0.57
CA SER A 85 -9.44 -10.71 -0.98
C SER A 85 -8.39 -10.11 -1.90
N PHE A 86 -8.39 -8.79 -2.05
CA PHE A 86 -7.51 -8.09 -2.96
C PHE A 86 -7.21 -6.67 -2.48
N VAL A 87 -5.95 -6.26 -2.61
CA VAL A 87 -5.52 -4.88 -2.44
C VAL A 87 -4.78 -4.43 -3.69
N LYS A 88 -5.02 -3.18 -4.10
CA LYS A 88 -4.20 -2.45 -5.06
C LYS A 88 -3.76 -1.13 -4.46
N ILE A 89 -2.46 -0.91 -4.43
CA ILE A 89 -1.81 0.31 -3.97
C ILE A 89 -1.23 0.98 -5.19
N THR A 90 -1.68 2.18 -5.53
CA THR A 90 -1.11 3.00 -6.61
C THR A 90 -0.09 3.95 -6.02
N THR A 91 1.07 4.04 -6.66
CA THR A 91 2.21 4.83 -6.21
C THR A 91 2.74 5.72 -7.34
N LEU A 92 3.35 6.85 -6.97
CA LEU A 92 4.19 7.66 -7.84
C LEU A 92 5.62 7.57 -7.32
N GLY A 93 6.51 7.07 -8.16
CA GLY A 93 7.91 6.81 -7.81
C GLY A 93 8.87 7.21 -8.91
N GLU A 94 10.13 7.36 -8.54
CA GLU A 94 11.21 7.60 -9.50
C GLU A 94 11.77 6.27 -10.00
N VAL A 95 11.72 6.05 -11.30
CA VAL A 95 12.31 4.87 -11.93
C VAL A 95 13.41 5.30 -12.87
N TYR A 96 14.56 4.62 -12.78
CA TYR A 96 15.67 4.87 -13.68
C TYR A 96 15.34 4.37 -15.09
N ASN A 97 15.37 5.28 -16.05
CA ASN A 97 15.15 4.99 -17.45
C ASN A 97 16.49 4.82 -18.17
N GLU A 98 16.81 3.58 -18.54
CA GLU A 98 18.06 3.24 -19.22
C GLU A 98 18.21 3.89 -20.60
N LYS A 99 17.11 4.29 -21.26
CA LYS A 99 17.15 4.92 -22.58
C LYS A 99 17.48 6.41 -22.51
N THR A 100 16.98 7.10 -21.49
CA THR A 100 17.21 8.53 -21.28
C THR A 100 18.37 8.80 -20.32
N LEU A 101 18.84 7.76 -19.62
CA LEU A 101 19.85 7.83 -18.55
C LEU A 101 19.45 8.79 -17.42
N ALA A 102 18.14 8.89 -17.14
CA ALA A 102 17.56 9.81 -16.17
C ALA A 102 16.54 9.10 -15.26
N LEU A 103 16.16 9.76 -14.16
CA LEU A 103 15.02 9.34 -13.32
C LEU A 103 13.74 9.94 -13.92
N ASP A 104 12.78 9.07 -14.21
CA ASP A 104 11.44 9.47 -14.63
C ASP A 104 10.46 9.25 -13.49
N ILE A 105 9.56 10.20 -13.26
CA ILE A 105 8.41 10.00 -12.37
C ILE A 105 7.40 9.14 -13.12
N VAL A 106 7.10 7.98 -12.57
CA VAL A 106 6.15 7.04 -13.17
C VAL A 106 5.09 6.63 -12.16
N GLU A 107 3.88 6.41 -12.67
CA GLU A 107 2.83 5.73 -11.92
C GLU A 107 3.11 4.23 -11.93
N GLY A 108 2.95 3.61 -10.77
CA GLY A 108 2.95 2.16 -10.64
C GLY A 108 1.97 1.67 -9.59
N PHE A 109 2.04 0.37 -9.36
CA PHE A 109 1.16 -0.28 -8.41
C PHE A 109 1.77 -1.51 -7.76
N ILE A 110 1.26 -1.82 -6.57
CA ILE A 110 1.38 -3.11 -5.92
C ILE A 110 -0.02 -3.72 -5.88
N SER A 111 -0.16 -4.96 -6.32
CA SER A 111 -1.39 -5.71 -6.16
C SER A 111 -1.14 -7.00 -5.40
N ILE A 112 -2.04 -7.37 -4.49
CA ILE A 112 -1.91 -8.59 -3.67
C ILE A 112 -3.28 -9.24 -3.57
N LYS A 113 -3.37 -10.54 -3.86
CA LYS A 113 -4.54 -11.39 -3.56
C LYS A 113 -4.28 -12.18 -2.28
N PHE A 114 -5.23 -12.16 -1.36
CA PHE A 114 -5.09 -12.74 -0.01
C PHE A 114 -6.41 -13.30 0.50
N GLU A 115 -6.39 -14.09 1.58
CA GLU A 115 -7.62 -14.55 2.25
C GLU A 115 -8.00 -13.67 3.44
N SER A 116 -7.02 -13.12 4.14
CA SER A 116 -7.25 -12.21 5.27
C SER A 116 -6.09 -11.23 5.46
N TYR A 117 -6.32 -10.16 6.21
CA TYR A 117 -5.29 -9.18 6.56
C TYR A 117 -5.46 -8.66 7.98
N SER A 118 -4.40 -8.11 8.55
CA SER A 118 -4.39 -7.49 9.87
C SER A 118 -3.58 -6.18 9.85
N ILE A 119 -4.02 -5.20 10.62
CA ILE A 119 -3.30 -3.92 10.81
C ILE A 119 -2.74 -3.86 12.23
N ASN A 120 -1.42 -3.66 12.30
CA ASN A 120 -0.67 -3.44 13.53
C ASN A 120 -0.17 -1.99 13.56
N SER A 121 -0.21 -1.38 14.75
CA SER A 121 0.33 -0.07 15.10
C SER A 121 1.39 -0.23 16.18
#